data_AF-A0A9E3W124-F1
#
_entry.id   AF-A0A9E3W124-F1
#
_cell.length_a   1.000
_cell.length_b   1.000
_cell.length_c   1.000
_cell.angle_alpha   90.00
_cell.angle_beta   90.00
_cell.angle_gamma   90.00
#
_symmetry.space_group_name_H-M   'P 1'
#
loop_
_entity.id
_entity.type
_entity.pdbx_description
1 polymer ?
#
loop_
_entity_poly.entity_id
_entity_poly.type
_entity_poly.pdbx_seq_one_letter_code
_entity_poly.pdbx_strand_id
1 'polypeptide(L)' 'MKRAAHDGQESDFPPGLASPARRALAWAGYERLEQLTQVTETELKQLHGMGPKALDQLRRALAEKGQSFANDPRRAG' A
#
# COMPACT_ATOMS: atom_id res chain seq x y z
N MET A 1 -14.74 16.86 14.49
CA MET A 1 -13.66 15.85 14.39
C MET A 1 -14.27 14.62 13.70
N LYS A 2 -14.02 14.38 12.40
CA LYS A 2 -14.60 13.19 11.73
C LYS A 2 -13.83 11.96 12.20
N ARG A 3 -14.46 11.16 13.08
CA ARG A 3 -14.08 9.76 13.26
C ARG A 3 -14.36 9.06 11.92
N ALA A 4 -13.32 8.74 11.16
CA ALA A 4 -13.46 7.79 10.06
C ALA A 4 -13.79 6.45 10.71
N ALA A 5 -14.99 5.96 10.42
CA ALA A 5 -15.57 4.77 11.03
C ALA A 5 -14.59 3.60 11.02
N HIS A 6 -14.35 3.05 12.21
CA HIS A 6 -13.80 1.74 12.41
C HIS A 6 -15.00 0.78 12.33
N ASP A 7 -15.28 0.24 11.15
CA ASP A 7 -16.27 -0.80 10.94
C ASP A 7 -15.63 -1.86 10.04
N GLY A 8 -15.01 -2.87 10.65
CA GLY A 8 -14.64 -4.15 10.02
C GLY A 8 -13.99 -4.14 8.64
N GLN A 9 -13.36 -3.04 8.22
CA GLN A 9 -13.05 -2.83 6.81
C GLN A 9 -11.82 -3.64 6.43
N GLU A 10 -12.07 -4.74 5.72
CA GLU A 10 -11.07 -5.57 5.09
C GLU A 10 -10.07 -4.66 4.34
N SER A 11 -8.77 -4.86 4.59
CA SER A 11 -7.75 -4.05 3.96
C SER A 11 -7.94 -4.07 2.45
N ASP A 12 -7.97 -2.91 1.79
CA ASP A 12 -8.20 -2.76 0.34
C ASP A 12 -6.97 -3.19 -0.50
N PHE A 13 -6.09 -4.00 0.09
CA PHE A 13 -4.94 -4.59 -0.57
C PHE A 13 -5.34 -5.70 -1.54
N PRO A 14 -4.57 -5.92 -2.63
CA PRO A 14 -4.93 -6.89 -3.64
C PRO A 14 -5.06 -8.32 -3.05
N PRO A 15 -6.01 -9.14 -3.55
CA PRO A 15 -6.26 -10.49 -3.05
C PRO A 15 -5.05 -11.42 -3.19
N GLY A 16 -4.16 -11.15 -4.14
CA GLY A 16 -2.92 -11.89 -4.37
C GLY A 16 -1.70 -11.44 -3.55
N LEU A 17 -1.86 -10.46 -2.64
CA LEU A 17 -0.77 -9.99 -1.79
C LEU A 17 -0.34 -11.09 -0.81
N ALA A 18 0.96 -11.36 -0.76
CA ALA A 18 1.49 -12.40 0.11
C ALA A 18 1.15 -12.13 1.59
N SER A 19 0.87 -13.18 2.37
CA SER A 19 0.60 -13.08 3.80
C SER A 19 1.65 -12.28 4.60
N PRO A 20 2.99 -12.45 4.41
CA PRO A 20 3.97 -11.63 5.11
C PRO A 20 3.90 -10.16 4.71
N ALA A 21 3.61 -9.85 3.45
CA ALA A 21 3.43 -8.49 2.97
C ALA A 21 2.22 -7.79 3.62
N ARG A 22 1.06 -8.46 3.65
CA ARG A 22 -0.13 -7.95 4.36
C ARG A 22 0.13 -7.69 5.83
N ARG A 23 0.79 -8.64 6.51
CA ARG A 23 1.15 -8.49 7.92
C ARG A 23 2.07 -7.30 8.11
N ALA A 24 3.12 -7.15 7.31
CA ALA A 24 4.04 -6.05 7.49
C ALA A 24 3.40 -4.67 7.23
N LEU A 25 2.46 -4.57 6.29
CA LEU A 25 1.66 -3.35 6.10
C LEU A 25 0.80 -3.03 7.32
N ALA A 26 0.05 -4.01 7.83
CA ALA A 26 -0.78 -3.83 9.02
C ALA A 26 0.06 -3.45 10.26
N TRP A 27 1.23 -4.09 10.43
CA TRP A 27 2.17 -3.77 11.52
C TRP A 27 2.79 -2.37 11.37
N ALA A 28 2.97 -1.90 10.14
CA ALA A 28 3.41 -0.53 9.85
C ALA A 28 2.27 0.50 9.87
N GLY A 29 1.03 0.10 10.18
CA GLY A 29 -0.14 0.99 10.26
C GLY A 29 -0.79 1.33 8.92
N TYR A 30 -0.44 0.59 7.86
CA TYR A 30 -1.09 0.70 6.55
C TYR A 30 -2.21 -0.32 6.44
N GLU A 31 -3.44 0.18 6.36
CA GLU A 31 -4.65 -0.63 6.22
C GLU A 31 -5.33 -0.39 4.85
N ARG A 32 -4.96 0.69 4.15
CA ARG A 32 -5.55 1.11 2.87
C ARG A 32 -4.48 1.49 1.84
N LEU A 33 -4.78 1.27 0.56
CA LEU A 33 -3.91 1.66 -0.55
C LEU A 33 -3.62 3.17 -0.57
N GLU A 34 -4.59 4.01 -0.22
CA GLU A 34 -4.44 5.48 -0.25
C GLU A 34 -3.31 5.97 0.66
N GLN A 35 -3.09 5.31 1.80
CA GLN A 35 -2.00 5.64 2.71
C GLN A 35 -0.63 5.39 2.06
N LEU A 36 -0.57 4.45 1.11
CA LEU A 36 0.66 4.15 0.39
C LEU A 36 1.07 5.26 -0.59
N THR A 37 0.15 6.19 -0.91
CA THR A 37 0.49 7.34 -1.77
C THR A 37 1.41 8.36 -1.10
N GLN A 38 1.54 8.27 0.23
CA GLN A 38 2.37 9.16 1.04
C GLN A 38 3.74 8.55 1.37
N VAL A 39 4.00 7.32 0.92
CA VAL A 39 5.26 6.60 1.18
C VAL A 39 5.91 6.20 -0.12
N THR A 40 7.21 6.00 -0.07
CA THR A 40 8.01 5.59 -1.22
C THR A 40 8.06 4.07 -1.34
N GLU A 41 8.28 3.57 -2.57
CA GLU A 41 8.54 2.14 -2.77
C GLU A 41 9.74 1.65 -1.95
N THR A 42 10.75 2.51 -1.77
CA THR A 42 11.97 2.19 -1.02
C THR A 42 11.69 1.98 0.47
N GLU A 43 10.82 2.80 1.08
CA GLU A 43 10.39 2.63 2.47
C GLU A 43 9.60 1.32 2.64
N LEU A 44 8.67 1.04 1.72
CA LEU A 44 7.92 -0.22 1.76
C LEU A 44 8.84 -1.42 1.58
N LYS A 45 9.84 -1.35 0.71
CA LYS A 45 10.80 -2.44 0.47
C LYS A 45 11.59 -2.85 1.73
N GLN A 46 11.70 -1.97 2.73
CA GLN A 46 12.35 -2.29 4.01
C GLN A 46 11.46 -3.16 4.93
N LEU A 47 10.16 -3.21 4.67
CA LEU A 47 9.23 -4.02 5.44
C LEU A 47 9.40 -5.51 5.13
N HIS A 48 9.24 -6.35 6.15
CA HIS A 48 9.36 -7.80 6.01
C HIS A 48 8.33 -8.35 5.00
N GLY A 49 8.78 -9.08 3.99
CA GLY A 49 7.88 -9.63 2.96
C GLY A 49 7.51 -8.67 1.83
N MET A 50 8.03 -7.43 1.80
CA MET A 50 7.90 -6.50 0.66
C MET A 50 8.93 -6.80 -0.45
N GLY A 51 8.78 -7.97 -1.05
CA GLY A 51 9.53 -8.33 -2.25
C GLY A 51 9.05 -7.61 -3.51
N PRO A 52 9.79 -7.71 -4.63
CA PRO A 52 9.43 -7.07 -5.90
C PRO A 52 8.03 -7.43 -6.39
N LYS A 53 7.57 -8.67 -6.13
CA LYS A 53 6.22 -9.12 -6.47
C LYS A 53 5.14 -8.39 -5.67
N ALA A 54 5.36 -8.16 -4.37
CA ALA A 54 4.42 -7.44 -3.52
C ALA A 54 4.34 -5.97 -3.94
N LEU A 55 5.49 -5.34 -4.20
CA LEU A 55 5.56 -3.96 -4.68
C LEU A 55 4.85 -3.80 -6.04
N ASP A 56 5.05 -4.72 -6.99
CA ASP A 56 4.37 -4.66 -8.29
C ASP A 56 2.85 -4.80 -8.15
N GLN A 57 2.36 -5.68 -7.27
CA GLN A 57 0.93 -5.81 -6.99
C GLN A 57 0.34 -4.53 -6.39
N LEU A 58 1.02 -3.91 -5.42
CA LEU A 58 0.60 -2.65 -4.82
C LEU A 58 0.63 -1.51 -5.84
N ARG A 59 1.66 -1.44 -6.69
CA ARG A 59 1.78 -0.47 -7.77
C ARG A 59 0.62 -0.57 -8.76
N ARG A 60 0.24 -1.79 -9.16
CA ARG A 60 -0.91 -2.03 -10.03
C ARG A 60 -2.21 -1.60 -9.37
N ALA A 61 -2.43 -2.00 -8.12
CA ALA A 61 -3.64 -1.65 -7.38
C ALA A 61 -3.79 -0.12 -7.18
N LEU A 62 -2.68 0.58 -6.93
CA LEU A 62 -2.65 2.04 -6.92
C LEU A 62 -2.99 2.62 -8.30
N ALA A 63 -2.38 2.09 -9.37
CA ALA A 63 -2.60 2.57 -10.73
C ALA A 63 -4.04 2.37 -11.22
N GLU A 64 -4.71 1.27 -10.82
CA GLU A 64 -6.14 1.04 -11.08
C GLU A 64 -7.03 2.14 -10.47
N LYS A 65 -6.55 2.78 -9.40
CA LYS A 65 -7.21 3.93 -8.75
C LYS A 65 -6.71 5.29 -9.25
N GLY A 66 -5.84 5.32 -10.27
CA GLY A 66 -5.18 6.56 -10.72
C GLY A 66 -4.19 7.13 -9.71
N GLN A 67 -3.73 6.31 -8.76
CA GLN A 67 -2.78 6.67 -7.71
C GLN A 67 -1.39 6.08 -7.99
N SER A 68 -0.41 6.52 -7.20
CA SER A 68 0.96 6.04 -7.25
C SER A 68 1.64 6.28 -5.90
N PHE A 69 2.78 5.62 -5.67
CA PHE A 69 3.66 5.90 -4.53
C PHE A 69 4.21 7.33 -4.58
N ALA A 70 4.72 7.81 -3.45
CA ALA A 70 5.25 9.16 -3.32
C ALA A 70 6.48 9.43 -4.19
N ASN A 71 7.32 8.41 -4.42
CA ASN A 71 8.50 8.50 -5.29
C ASN A 71 8.25 8.05 -6.73
N ASP A 72 6.99 7.85 -7.14
CA ASP A 72 6.70 7.45 -8.51
C ASP A 72 6.93 8.64 -9.47
N PRO A 73 7.79 8.50 -10.49
CA PRO A 73 8.09 9.59 -11.41
C PRO A 73 6.87 10.08 -12.20
N ARG A 74 5.79 9.27 -12.29
CA ARG A 74 4.53 9.68 -12.95
C ARG A 74 3.76 10.74 -12.16
N ARG A 75 4.11 10.99 -10.89
CA ARG A 75 3.55 12.09 -10.09
C ARG A 75 4.28 13.42 -10.27
N ALA A 76 5.48 13.41 -10.83
CA ALA A 76 6.32 14.61 -10.97
C ALA A 76 5.99 15.44 -12.23
N GLY A 77 4.78 15.29 -12.79
CA GLY A 77 4.30 15.99 -13.99
C GLY A 77 3.25 17.05 -13.66
#